data_AF-A0A7V9RGI3-F1
#
_entry.id   AF-A0A7V9RGI3-F1
#
_cell.length_a   1.000
_cell.length_b   1.000
_cell.length_c   1.000
_cell.angle_alpha   90.00
_cell.angle_beta   90.00
_cell.angle_gamma   90.00
#
_symmetry.space_group_name_H-M   'P 1'
#
loop_
_entity.id
_entity.type
_entity.pdbx_description
1 polymer ?
#
loop_
_entity_poly.entity_id
_entity_poly.type
_entity_poly.pdbx_seq_one_letter_code
_entity_poly.pdbx_strand_id
1 'polypeptide(L)'
;MARPSATIPPTLRNKLRYTAAIAEITRGGIDARREDGSNVLLVWRDIVGAVARRLPKDYASATFVDIVSTSGSTLRFLAWTRLAGDGAPPPPPNDAPQTEAECALAVLNVIVQHCPDITLDPATRAFIERRGEAAQLPDLKTLAAHDERLA
;
A
#
# COMPACT_ATOMS: atom_id res chain seq x y z
N MET A 1 12.92 12.32 15.51
CA MET A 1 11.99 12.43 14.37
C MET A 1 11.10 11.21 14.34
N ALA A 2 9.83 11.35 14.72
CA ALA A 2 8.89 10.23 14.69
C ALA A 2 8.22 10.19 13.32
N ARG A 3 8.59 9.21 12.49
CA ARG A 3 7.74 8.73 11.40
C ARG A 3 6.33 8.49 11.97
N PRO A 4 5.22 8.66 11.22
CA PRO A 4 3.91 8.15 11.66
C PRO A 4 4.14 6.75 12.19
N SER A 5 3.73 6.53 13.45
CA SER A 5 4.20 5.43 14.27
C SER A 5 4.33 4.15 13.43
N ALA A 6 5.58 3.77 13.11
CA ALA A 6 5.92 2.51 12.45
C ALA A 6 5.60 1.29 13.34
N THR A 7 4.91 1.53 14.46
CA THR A 7 4.39 0.53 15.35
C THR A 7 3.18 -0.08 14.69
N ILE A 8 3.39 -1.25 14.08
CA ILE A 8 2.32 -2.13 13.64
C ILE A 8 1.35 -2.30 14.83
N PRO A 9 0.07 -1.96 14.69
CA PRO A 9 -0.90 -2.18 15.76
C PRO A 9 -0.84 -3.64 16.23
N PRO A 10 -0.73 -3.92 17.54
CA PRO A 10 -0.56 -5.30 18.02
C PRO A 10 -1.66 -6.26 17.56
N THR A 11 -2.88 -5.74 17.38
CA THR A 11 -4.04 -6.48 16.87
C THR A 11 -3.93 -6.86 15.38
N LEU A 12 -3.05 -6.19 14.63
CA LEU A 12 -2.89 -6.35 13.18
C LEU A 12 -1.60 -7.06 12.77
N ARG A 13 -0.61 -7.13 13.65
CA ARG A 13 0.69 -7.75 13.37
C ARG A 13 0.53 -9.18 12.86
N ASN A 14 1.03 -9.45 11.66
CA ASN A 14 0.98 -10.75 11.00
C ASN A 14 -0.44 -11.29 10.78
N LYS A 15 -1.47 -10.44 10.82
CA LYS A 15 -2.87 -10.81 10.57
C LYS A 15 -3.34 -10.50 9.16
N LEU A 16 -2.67 -9.54 8.50
CA LEU A 16 -3.01 -9.12 7.15
C LEU A 16 -2.15 -9.87 6.13
N ARG A 17 -2.80 -10.36 5.06
CA ARG A 17 -2.09 -11.00 3.96
C ARG A 17 -1.30 -9.97 3.15
N TYR A 18 -0.20 -10.44 2.58
CA TYR A 18 0.65 -9.70 1.63
C TYR A 18 1.32 -8.44 2.18
N THR A 19 1.18 -8.14 3.48
CA THR A 19 1.69 -6.91 4.08
C THR A 19 3.20 -6.83 4.06
N ALA A 20 3.73 -5.76 3.47
CA ALA A 20 5.13 -5.42 3.47
C ALA A 20 5.55 -4.88 4.85
N ALA A 21 6.55 -5.50 5.47
CA ALA A 21 7.22 -4.94 6.65
C ALA A 21 8.23 -3.86 6.23
N ILE A 22 9.00 -4.13 5.17
CA ILE A 22 9.99 -3.22 4.58
C ILE A 22 9.87 -3.34 3.06
N ALA A 23 9.98 -2.21 2.37
CA ALA A 23 10.03 -2.17 0.92
C ALA A 23 10.99 -1.08 0.43
N GLU A 24 11.70 -1.36 -0.65
CA GLU A 24 12.61 -0.45 -1.32
C GLU A 24 12.15 -0.27 -2.77
N ILE A 25 11.89 0.99 -3.14
CA ILE A 25 11.54 1.37 -4.50
C ILE A 25 12.83 1.65 -5.26
N THR A 26 13.04 0.89 -6.33
CA THR A 26 14.24 0.95 -7.17
C THR A 26 13.85 1.32 -8.61
N ARG A 27 14.86 1.58 -9.45
CA ARG A 27 14.66 1.77 -10.89
C ARG A 27 14.04 0.55 -11.58
N GLY A 28 14.27 -0.66 -11.07
CA GLY A 28 13.80 -1.91 -11.67
C GLY A 28 12.44 -2.38 -11.18
N GLY A 29 11.98 -1.88 -10.03
CA GLY A 29 10.78 -2.38 -9.36
C GLY A 29 10.78 -2.11 -7.86
N ILE A 30 10.02 -2.92 -7.15
CA ILE A 30 9.89 -2.90 -5.69
C ILE A 30 10.49 -4.20 -5.14
N ASP A 31 11.53 -4.08 -4.33
CA ASP A 31 12.02 -5.17 -3.49
C ASP A 31 11.39 -5.04 -2.11
N ALA A 32 10.77 -6.09 -1.60
CA ALA A 32 10.08 -6.06 -0.33
C ALA A 32 10.25 -7.34 0.47
N ARG A 33 10.25 -7.18 1.81
CA ARG A 33 10.09 -8.27 2.75
C ARG A 33 8.73 -8.13 3.45
N ARG A 34 7.91 -9.16 3.34
CA ARG A 34 6.59 -9.23 4.00
C ARG A 34 6.72 -9.45 5.51
N GLU A 35 5.62 -9.21 6.22
CA GLU A 35 5.49 -9.46 7.66
C GLU A 35 5.66 -10.95 8.02
N ASP A 36 5.33 -11.86 7.11
CA ASP A 36 5.56 -13.30 7.27
C ASP A 36 7.02 -13.74 7.03
N GLY A 37 7.91 -12.80 6.66
CA GLY A 37 9.32 -13.03 6.39
C GLY A 37 9.66 -13.41 4.95
N SER A 38 8.67 -13.62 4.07
CA SER A 38 8.91 -13.89 2.66
C SER A 38 9.41 -12.65 1.91
N ASN A 39 10.30 -12.87 0.93
CA ASN A 39 10.77 -11.81 0.04
C ASN A 39 9.93 -11.79 -1.25
N VAL A 40 9.67 -10.60 -1.75
CA VAL A 40 8.88 -10.36 -2.97
C VAL A 40 9.60 -9.32 -3.80
N LEU A 41 9.77 -9.60 -5.08
CA LEU A 41 10.23 -8.65 -6.08
C LEU A 41 9.11 -8.40 -7.07
N LEU A 42 8.66 -7.14 -7.16
CA LEU A 42 7.71 -6.70 -8.19
C LEU A 42 8.46 -5.84 -9.21
N VAL A 43 8.61 -6.31 -10.44
CA VAL A 43 9.18 -5.48 -11.51
C VAL A 43 8.11 -4.61 -12.14
N TRP A 44 8.46 -3.38 -12.54
CA TRP A 44 7.48 -2.40 -13.04
C TRP A 44 6.61 -2.91 -14.18
N ARG A 45 7.21 -3.64 -15.13
CA ARG A 45 6.51 -4.20 -16.30
C ARG A 45 5.48 -5.29 -15.95
N ASP A 46 5.59 -5.91 -14.78
CA ASP A 46 4.72 -6.99 -14.36
C ASP A 46 3.60 -6.48 -13.44
N ILE A 47 3.61 -5.20 -13.05
CA ILE A 47 2.55 -4.58 -12.26
C ILE A 47 1.40 -4.20 -13.20
N VAL A 48 0.22 -4.75 -12.92
CA VAL A 48 -0.98 -4.58 -13.76
C VAL A 48 -2.12 -3.86 -13.06
N GLY A 49 -2.07 -3.75 -11.73
CA GLY A 49 -3.12 -3.09 -10.98
C GLY A 49 -2.63 -2.55 -9.64
N ALA A 50 -3.30 -1.51 -9.17
CA ALA A 50 -3.16 -1.03 -7.81
C ALA A 50 -4.52 -0.64 -7.24
N VAL A 51 -4.72 -0.92 -5.96
CA VAL A 51 -5.99 -0.67 -5.27
C VAL A 51 -5.73 -0.02 -3.94
N ALA A 52 -6.39 1.11 -3.68
CA ALA A 52 -6.30 1.82 -2.40
C ALA A 52 -7.62 1.71 -1.63
N ARG A 53 -7.56 1.27 -0.38
CA ARG A 53 -8.73 1.06 0.48
C ARG A 53 -8.41 1.40 1.92
N ARG A 54 -9.45 1.49 2.74
CA ARG A 54 -9.32 1.51 4.21
C ARG A 54 -9.74 0.18 4.80
N LEU A 55 -8.96 -0.33 5.76
CA LEU A 55 -9.30 -1.50 6.57
C LEU A 55 -10.60 -1.27 7.32
N PRO A 56 -11.38 -2.30 7.67
CA PRO A 56 -12.61 -2.15 8.47
C PRO A 56 -12.43 -1.27 9.71
N LYS A 57 -13.51 -0.65 10.20
CA LYS A 57 -13.47 0.29 11.34
C LYS A 57 -12.81 -0.29 12.59
N ASP A 58 -13.00 -1.59 12.81
CA ASP A 58 -12.38 -2.35 13.92
C ASP A 58 -10.85 -2.37 13.85
N TYR A 59 -10.28 -1.99 12.71
CA TYR A 59 -8.85 -1.86 12.43
C TYR A 59 -8.45 -0.40 12.16
N ALA A 60 -9.10 0.52 12.88
CA ALA A 60 -8.82 1.96 12.88
C ALA A 60 -8.96 2.63 11.50
N SER A 61 -9.66 2.01 10.55
CA SER A 61 -9.82 2.55 9.19
C SER A 61 -8.49 2.82 8.47
N ALA A 62 -7.44 2.07 8.81
CA ALA A 62 -6.11 2.34 8.28
C ALA A 62 -6.07 2.20 6.75
N THR A 63 -5.39 3.12 6.07
CA THR A 63 -5.30 3.11 4.61
C THR A 63 -4.24 2.13 4.14
N PHE A 64 -4.57 1.30 3.17
CA PHE A 64 -3.63 0.39 2.52
C PHE A 64 -3.68 0.49 1.00
N VAL A 65 -2.57 0.09 0.37
CA VAL A 65 -2.42 -0.01 -1.08
C VAL A 65 -1.99 -1.42 -1.43
N ASP A 66 -2.80 -2.12 -2.21
CA ASP A 66 -2.43 -3.40 -2.80
C ASP A 66 -1.91 -3.20 -4.22
N ILE A 67 -0.79 -3.82 -4.51
CA ILE A 67 -0.17 -3.87 -5.84
C ILE A 67 -0.35 -5.29 -6.38
N VAL A 68 -0.88 -5.38 -7.60
CA VAL A 68 -1.17 -6.63 -8.28
C VAL A 68 -0.20 -6.80 -9.44
N SER A 69 0.42 -7.98 -9.50
CA SER A 69 1.34 -8.35 -10.58
C SER A 69 0.86 -9.59 -11.33
N THR A 70 1.15 -9.64 -12.64
CA THR A 70 0.97 -10.84 -13.49
C THR A 70 1.78 -12.05 -13.03
N SER A 71 2.83 -11.83 -12.24
CA SER A 71 3.65 -12.90 -11.65
C SER A 71 2.95 -13.66 -10.52
N GLY A 72 1.70 -13.32 -10.19
CA GLY A 72 0.96 -13.88 -9.05
C GLY A 72 1.43 -13.34 -7.69
N SER A 73 2.28 -12.30 -7.70
CA SER A 73 2.77 -11.66 -6.48
C SER A 73 1.95 -10.41 -6.16
N THR A 74 1.19 -10.47 -5.07
CA THR A 74 0.51 -9.31 -4.49
C THR A 74 1.34 -8.71 -3.34
N LEU A 75 1.38 -7.39 -3.23
CA LEU A 75 2.09 -6.70 -2.15
C LEU A 75 1.20 -5.61 -1.56
N ARG A 76 1.03 -5.63 -0.23
CA ARG A 76 0.21 -4.68 0.52
C ARG A 76 1.09 -3.69 1.28
N PHE A 77 0.94 -2.41 0.97
CA PHE A 77 1.54 -1.30 1.70
C PHE A 77 0.56 -0.73 2.72
N LEU A 78 1.06 -0.45 3.93
CA LEU A 78 0.34 0.21 5.01
C LEU A 78 1.20 1.35 5.57
N ALA A 79 0.61 2.19 6.42
CA ALA A 79 1.32 3.33 7.02
C ALA A 79 2.57 2.94 7.83
N TRP A 80 2.62 1.70 8.35
CA TRP A 80 3.76 1.16 9.07
C TRP A 80 4.77 0.40 8.20
N THR A 81 4.51 0.25 6.89
CA THR A 81 5.51 -0.30 5.96
C THR A 81 6.71 0.64 5.91
N ARG A 82 7.90 0.12 6.22
CA ARG A 82 9.13 0.92 6.15
C ARG A 82 9.55 1.04 4.69
N LEU A 83 9.23 2.19 4.08
CA LEU A 83 9.58 2.49 2.70
C LEU A 83 10.93 3.22 2.59
N ALA A 84 11.72 2.83 1.58
CA ALA A 84 12.99 3.44 1.21
C ALA A 84 13.13 3.53 -0.32
N GLY A 85 14.18 4.21 -0.79
CA GLY A 85 14.52 4.31 -2.21
C GLY A 85 13.95 5.53 -2.93
N ASP A 86 14.07 5.55 -4.26
CA ASP A 86 13.85 6.72 -5.13
C ASP A 86 12.41 7.24 -5.13
N GLY A 87 11.44 6.40 -4.73
CA GLY A 87 10.02 6.75 -4.63
C GLY A 87 9.49 6.82 -3.19
N ALA A 88 10.35 6.81 -2.18
CA ALA A 88 9.89 7.00 -0.82
C ALA A 88 9.26 8.40 -0.66
N PRO A 89 8.10 8.53 0.01
CA PRO A 89 7.50 9.83 0.26
C PRO A 89 8.53 10.74 0.93
N PRO A 90 8.71 11.98 0.43
CA PRO A 90 9.59 12.93 1.10
C PRO A 90 9.06 13.18 2.52
N PRO A 91 9.96 13.47 3.48
CA PRO A 91 9.53 13.88 4.80
C PRO A 91 8.62 15.11 4.66
N PRO A 92 7.52 15.18 5.41
CA PRO A 92 6.62 16.32 5.39
C PRO A 92 7.36 17.60 5.79
N PRO A 93 7.00 18.77 5.21
CA PRO A 93 7.58 20.04 5.59
C PRO A 93 7.28 20.35 7.08
N ASN A 94 8.26 20.95 7.76
CA ASN A 94 8.16 21.39 9.17
C ASN A 94 7.89 20.29 10.20
N ASP A 95 8.37 19.06 9.97
CA ASP A 95 8.19 17.93 10.90
C ASP A 95 6.71 17.60 11.22
N ALA A 96 5.76 18.04 10.39
CA ALA A 96 4.35 17.71 10.56
C ALA A 96 4.15 16.18 10.48
N PRO A 97 3.22 15.57 11.22
CA PRO A 97 2.95 14.15 11.06
C PRO A 97 2.38 13.88 9.66
N GLN A 98 3.06 13.05 8.87
CA GLN A 98 2.53 12.56 7.59
C GLN A 98 1.34 11.63 7.86
N THR A 99 0.24 11.87 7.18
CA THR A 99 -0.97 11.03 7.32
C THR A 99 -0.84 9.73 6.53
N GLU A 100 -1.56 8.70 6.95
CA GLU A 100 -1.59 7.41 6.24
C GLU A 100 -2.05 7.55 4.78
N ALA A 101 -3.01 8.45 4.54
CA ALA A 101 -3.53 8.75 3.22
C ALA A 101 -2.46 9.37 2.32
N GLU A 102 -1.63 10.28 2.84
CA GLU A 102 -0.52 10.88 2.09
C GLU A 102 0.55 9.85 1.74
N CYS A 103 0.87 8.93 2.66
CA CYS A 103 1.77 7.82 2.38
C CYS A 103 1.23 6.92 1.24
N ALA A 104 -0.05 6.57 1.31
CA ALA A 104 -0.72 5.77 0.29
C ALA A 104 -0.71 6.47 -1.08
N LEU A 105 -1.01 7.78 -1.11
CA LEU A 105 -0.96 8.58 -2.34
C LEU A 105 0.44 8.65 -2.93
N ALA A 106 1.47 8.83 -2.10
CA ALA A 106 2.85 8.85 -2.57
C ALA A 106 3.24 7.52 -3.26
N VAL A 107 2.88 6.38 -2.65
CA VAL A 107 3.10 5.06 -3.24
C VAL A 107 2.36 4.91 -4.56
N LEU A 108 1.07 5.26 -4.61
CA LEU A 108 0.27 5.18 -5.84
C LEU A 108 0.83 6.04 -6.97
N ASN A 109 1.28 7.26 -6.67
CA ASN A 109 1.83 8.16 -7.66
C ASN A 109 3.11 7.60 -8.29
N VAL A 110 3.98 7.00 -7.48
CA VAL A 110 5.18 6.32 -7.99
C VAL A 110 4.80 5.16 -8.90
N ILE A 111 3.83 4.33 -8.50
CA ILE A 111 3.37 3.21 -9.31
C ILE A 111 2.80 3.71 -10.64
N VAL A 112 1.92 4.71 -10.63
CA VAL A 112 1.31 5.28 -11.85
C VAL A 112 2.36 5.91 -12.76
N GLN A 113 3.40 6.54 -12.21
CA GLN A 113 4.49 7.10 -12.98
C GLN A 113 5.31 6.03 -13.73
N HIS A 114 5.52 4.86 -13.11
CA HIS A 114 6.26 3.75 -13.72
C HIS A 114 5.40 2.81 -14.56
N CYS A 115 4.10 2.77 -14.31
CA CYS A 115 3.13 1.87 -14.93
C CYS A 115 1.96 2.69 -15.51
N PRO A 116 2.13 3.38 -16.65
CA PRO A 116 1.10 4.27 -17.20
C PRO A 116 -0.19 3.54 -17.60
N ASP A 117 -0.09 2.26 -17.95
CA ASP A 117 -1.22 1.41 -18.34
C ASP A 117 -1.86 0.65 -17.17
N ILE A 118 -1.53 1.02 -15.92
CA ILE A 118 -2.02 0.32 -14.74
C ILE A 118 -3.54 0.38 -14.62
N THR A 119 -4.15 -0.76 -14.27
CA THR A 119 -5.57 -0.83 -13.98
C THR A 119 -5.86 -0.28 -12.59
N LEU A 120 -6.62 0.82 -12.54
CA LEU A 120 -7.14 1.41 -11.31
C LEU A 120 -8.67 1.36 -11.34
N ASP A 121 -9.28 0.87 -10.27
CA ASP A 121 -10.74 0.95 -10.11
C ASP A 121 -11.21 2.40 -9.86
N PRO A 122 -12.51 2.70 -10.06
CA PRO A 122 -13.03 4.06 -9.91
C PRO A 122 -12.80 4.69 -8.53
N ALA A 123 -12.86 3.92 -7.45
CA ALA A 123 -12.66 4.43 -6.10
C ALA A 123 -11.19 4.78 -5.84
N THR A 124 -10.27 3.96 -6.34
CA THR A 124 -8.82 4.23 -6.28
C THR A 124 -8.47 5.46 -7.10
N ARG A 125 -9.05 5.64 -8.30
CA ARG A 125 -8.86 6.87 -9.11
C ARG A 125 -9.37 8.11 -8.39
N ALA A 126 -10.58 8.07 -7.84
CA ALA A 126 -11.16 9.19 -7.10
C ALA A 126 -10.30 9.59 -5.88
N PHE A 127 -9.69 8.61 -5.21
CA PHE A 127 -8.75 8.85 -4.12
C PHE A 127 -7.48 9.56 -4.60
N ILE A 128 -6.85 9.09 -5.68
CA ILE A 128 -5.66 9.73 -6.28
C ILE A 128 -5.93 11.18 -6.69
N GLU A 129 -7.10 11.42 -7.28
CA GLU A 129 -7.56 12.74 -7.71
C GLU A 129 -8.05 13.61 -6.54
N ARG A 130 -7.93 13.14 -5.30
CA ARG A 130 -8.33 13.85 -4.06
C ARG A 130 -9.80 14.25 -4.03
N ARG A 131 -10.68 13.48 -4.68
CA ARG A 131 -12.15 13.69 -4.63
C ARG A 131 -12.81 13.08 -3.39
N GLY A 132 -12.04 12.47 -2.50
CA GLY A 132 -12.50 11.86 -1.27
C GLY A 132 -11.43 10.96 -0.64
N GLU A 133 -11.81 10.26 0.44
CA GLU A 133 -10.97 9.26 1.08
C GLU A 133 -10.99 7.93 0.31
N ALA A 134 -9.98 7.08 0.53
CA ALA A 134 -10.00 5.72 0.00
C ALA A 134 -11.25 4.96 0.51
N ALA A 135 -11.85 4.17 -0.38
CA ALA A 135 -13.08 3.46 -0.07
C ALA A 135 -12.88 2.51 1.14
N GLN A 136 -13.84 2.60 2.06
CA GLN A 136 -13.86 1.84 3.30
C GLN A 136 -14.34 0.41 3.04
N LEU A 137 -13.56 -0.59 3.44
CA LEU A 137 -14.07 -1.96 3.52
C LEU A 137 -15.00 -2.09 4.73
N PRO A 138 -16.20 -2.68 4.59
CA PRO A 138 -17.20 -2.70 5.66
C PRO A 138 -16.83 -3.66 6.79
N ASP A 139 -16.22 -4.80 6.48
CA ASP A 139 -15.94 -5.87 7.44
C ASP A 139 -14.76 -6.75 7.00
N LEU A 140 -14.36 -7.66 7.89
CA LEU A 140 -13.29 -8.63 7.65
C LEU A 140 -13.62 -9.62 6.53
N LYS A 141 -14.89 -9.99 6.37
CA LYS A 141 -15.31 -10.90 5.31
C LYS A 141 -15.04 -10.29 3.93
N THR A 142 -15.28 -9.00 3.80
CA THR A 142 -15.03 -8.24 2.57
C THR A 142 -13.54 -8.04 2.33
N LEU A 143 -12.74 -7.89 3.39
CA LEU A 143 -11.27 -7.91 3.28
C LEU A 143 -10.75 -9.28 2.83
N ALA A 144 -11.27 -10.39 3.37
CA ALA A 144 -10.90 -11.73 2.92
C ALA A 144 -11.30 -11.97 1.45
N ALA A 145 -12.52 -11.59 1.07
CA ALA A 145 -12.98 -11.68 -0.32
C ALA A 145 -12.23 -10.72 -1.27
N HIS A 146 -11.64 -9.65 -0.74
CA HIS A 146 -10.72 -8.78 -1.48
C HIS A 146 -9.41 -9.53 -1.71
N ASP A 147 -8.79 -10.08 -0.66
CA ASP A 147 -7.55 -10.84 -0.73
C ASP A 147 -7.66 -12.04 -1.69
N GLU A 148 -8.81 -12.72 -1.72
CA GLU A 148 -9.09 -13.84 -2.64
C GLU A 148 -9.12 -13.43 -4.11
N ARG A 149 -9.53 -12.19 -4.42
CA ARG A 149 -9.51 -11.67 -5.80
C ARG A 149 -8.10 -11.28 -6.27
N LEU A 150 -7.16 -11.15 -5.34
CA LEU A 150 -5.77 -10.79 -5.61
C LEU A 150 -4.81 -11.99 -5.62
N ALA A 151 -5.31 -13.18 -5.27
CA ALA A 151 -4.57 -14.44 -5.33
C ALA A 151 -4.63 -15.03 -6.74
#